data_AF-A0A0C1FX12-F1
#
_entry.id   AF-A0A0C1FX12-F1
#
_cell.length_a   1.000
_cell.length_b   1.000
_cell.length_c   1.000
_cell.angle_alpha   90.00
_cell.angle_beta   90.00
_cell.angle_gamma   90.00
#
_symmetry.space_group_name_H-M   'P 1'
#
loop_
_entity.id
_entity.type
_entity.pdbx_description
1 polymer ?
#
loop_
_entity_poly.entity_id
_entity_poly.type
_entity_poly.pdbx_seq_one_letter_code
_entity_poly.pdbx_strand_id
1 'polypeptide(L)'
;MKTIFKPFSIILLLCSVLFACKKDASTNVVTPPASASLAFKSSAGAVVLTAANDAEKVITFSFKAANFGVSVTPTYSLAFDLPSDTSGANAWGNAIEVKLPAGALEKVYTGADLNALAGVQLNLPTGAVSTLAVRLKAEVTQNTGVASSIKPIYSTITFTVNPYKATVEYPALLVRGGNSWKTPEVRTNGLILTSSKFNSKYEGYLNLPNADGWGGDGFQLVSSKEPAKVYGWGTSATTMSLGGGNLWLTPSPAYMKVNADVDALTISYTPVKFFISGDDNGWSTSSTPMVYNAGTGKWVAANVSLTAGKTFVFTCNGGYDISYKVDASGALVYAGAPTWGGINIPVAKTGVYTVTLDLSAGDGNYTYSVK
;
A
#
# COMPACT_ATOMS: atom_id res chain seq x y z
N MET A 1 53.29 -77.26 30.03
CA MET A 1 52.33 -76.13 30.14
C MET A 1 52.29 -75.34 28.82
N LYS A 2 51.62 -75.86 27.79
CA LYS A 2 51.34 -75.10 26.56
C LYS A 2 49.97 -75.56 26.05
N THR A 3 49.22 -74.58 25.51
CA THR A 3 48.04 -74.67 24.61
C THR A 3 46.60 -74.72 25.13
N ILE A 4 46.29 -74.86 26.43
CA ILE A 4 44.87 -74.79 26.91
C ILE A 4 44.38 -73.35 27.18
N PHE A 5 45.26 -72.36 27.28
CA PHE A 5 44.89 -70.96 27.58
C PHE A 5 44.32 -70.17 26.39
N LYS A 6 44.48 -70.62 25.13
CA LYS A 6 44.00 -69.90 23.94
C LYS A 6 42.48 -69.98 23.67
N PRO A 7 41.79 -71.13 23.81
CA PRO A 7 40.34 -71.18 23.56
C PRO A 7 39.53 -70.45 24.64
N PHE A 8 40.03 -70.37 25.88
CA PHE A 8 39.30 -69.73 26.98
C PHE A 8 39.27 -68.20 26.88
N SER A 9 40.36 -67.57 26.40
CA SER A 9 40.39 -66.12 26.16
C SER A 9 39.52 -65.69 24.98
N ILE A 10 39.35 -66.54 23.96
CA ILE A 10 38.49 -66.25 22.80
C ILE A 10 37.00 -66.35 23.18
N ILE A 11 36.62 -67.32 24.01
CA ILE A 11 35.24 -67.48 24.50
C ILE A 11 34.85 -66.33 25.45
N LEU A 12 35.77 -65.88 26.32
CA LEU A 12 35.51 -64.76 27.22
C LEU A 12 35.35 -63.43 26.45
N LEU A 13 36.15 -63.23 25.39
CA LEU A 13 36.05 -62.06 24.52
C LEU A 13 34.77 -62.06 23.68
N LEU A 14 34.29 -63.24 23.25
CA LEU A 14 33.05 -63.41 22.48
C LEU A 14 31.80 -63.20 23.35
N CYS A 15 31.83 -63.58 24.64
CA CYS A 15 30.77 -63.31 25.61
C CYS A 15 30.62 -61.81 25.95
N SER A 16 31.72 -61.04 25.93
CA SER A 16 31.67 -59.58 26.16
C SER A 16 31.01 -58.78 25.03
N VAL A 17 30.98 -59.31 23.80
CA VAL A 17 30.31 -58.64 22.66
C VAL A 17 28.78 -58.83 22.67
N LEU A 18 28.29 -59.87 23.36
CA LEU A 18 26.85 -60.18 23.42
C LEU A 18 26.09 -59.37 24.50
N PHE A 19 26.78 -58.73 25.44
CA PHE A 19 26.18 -57.88 26.48
C PHE A 19 26.35 -56.37 26.25
N ALA A 20 27.08 -55.95 25.21
CA ALA A 20 27.36 -54.53 24.94
C ALA A 20 26.25 -53.79 24.17
N CYS A 21 25.17 -54.48 23.77
CA CYS A 21 24.01 -53.89 23.10
C CYS A 21 22.80 -53.80 24.04
N LYS A 22 22.96 -53.18 25.22
CA LYS A 22 21.81 -52.50 25.81
C LYS A 22 21.66 -51.18 25.08
N LYS A 23 20.83 -51.19 24.04
CA LYS A 23 20.38 -49.97 23.38
C LYS A 23 19.49 -49.26 24.41
N ASP A 24 20.08 -48.37 25.20
CA ASP A 24 19.31 -47.50 26.10
C ASP A 24 18.31 -46.75 25.23
N ALA A 25 17.05 -47.15 25.32
CA ALA A 25 15.97 -46.49 24.62
C ALA A 25 15.86 -45.08 25.23
N SER A 26 16.09 -44.05 24.42
CA SER A 26 15.87 -42.66 24.81
C SER A 26 14.48 -42.52 25.44
N THR A 27 14.42 -42.23 26.74
CA THR A 27 13.17 -42.03 27.50
C THR A 27 12.52 -40.67 27.22
N ASN A 28 13.08 -39.85 26.34
CA ASN A 28 12.50 -38.59 25.90
C ASN A 28 11.30 -38.84 24.97
N VAL A 29 10.15 -39.09 25.56
CA VAL A 29 8.87 -39.20 24.83
C VAL A 29 8.35 -37.80 24.56
N VAL A 30 8.43 -37.38 23.29
CA VAL A 30 7.81 -36.12 22.83
C VAL A 30 6.30 -36.27 22.90
N THR A 31 5.65 -35.37 23.63
CA THR A 31 4.19 -35.31 23.72
C THR A 31 3.74 -33.94 23.21
N PRO A 32 3.29 -33.82 21.95
CA PRO A 32 2.80 -32.55 21.43
C PRO A 32 1.62 -32.04 22.29
N PRO A 33 1.66 -30.81 22.82
CA PRO A 33 0.58 -30.30 23.64
C PRO A 33 -0.70 -30.08 22.81
N ALA A 34 -1.85 -30.13 23.47
CA ALA A 34 -3.12 -29.76 22.84
C ALA A 34 -3.07 -28.28 22.39
N SER A 35 -3.63 -27.96 21.23
CA SER A 35 -3.67 -26.58 20.69
C SER A 35 -4.25 -25.56 21.67
N ALA A 36 -5.27 -25.96 22.45
CA ALA A 36 -5.90 -25.13 23.48
C ALA A 36 -4.94 -24.71 24.60
N SER A 37 -3.88 -25.48 24.87
CA SER A 37 -2.90 -25.16 25.91
C SER A 37 -2.06 -23.90 25.59
N LEU A 38 -1.95 -23.56 24.29
CA LEU A 38 -1.29 -22.32 23.85
C LEU A 38 -2.08 -21.09 24.26
N ALA A 39 -3.37 -21.20 24.61
CA ALA A 39 -4.23 -20.09 25.02
C ALA A 39 -4.10 -18.85 24.10
N PHE A 40 -3.98 -19.11 22.79
CA PHE A 40 -3.75 -18.08 21.78
C PHE A 40 -4.94 -17.14 21.70
N LYS A 41 -4.68 -15.84 21.80
CA LYS A 41 -5.71 -14.79 21.81
C LYS A 41 -5.19 -13.48 21.23
N SER A 42 -6.13 -12.67 20.76
CA SER A 42 -5.90 -11.26 20.43
C SER A 42 -6.42 -10.36 21.54
N SER A 43 -5.87 -9.15 21.67
CA SER A 43 -6.37 -8.12 22.58
C SER A 43 -7.66 -7.44 22.09
N ALA A 44 -7.99 -7.62 20.81
CA ALA A 44 -9.16 -7.03 20.16
C ALA A 44 -9.82 -8.03 19.19
N GLY A 45 -11.14 -8.01 19.12
CA GLY A 45 -11.92 -8.78 18.14
C GLY A 45 -12.24 -8.01 16.85
N ALA A 46 -12.10 -6.68 16.88
CA ALA A 46 -12.29 -5.78 15.75
C ALA A 46 -11.31 -4.61 15.84
N VAL A 47 -10.72 -4.20 14.72
CA VAL A 47 -9.80 -3.06 14.63
C VAL A 47 -10.19 -2.16 13.47
N VAL A 48 -10.44 -0.88 13.74
CA VAL A 48 -10.64 0.14 12.70
C VAL A 48 -9.36 0.95 12.57
N LEU A 49 -8.72 0.89 11.41
CA LEU A 49 -7.45 1.56 11.15
C LEU A 49 -7.70 2.91 10.50
N THR A 50 -6.97 3.91 10.96
CA THR A 50 -7.01 5.28 10.42
C THR A 50 -5.63 5.90 10.56
N ALA A 51 -5.32 6.93 9.76
CA ALA A 51 -4.07 7.67 9.93
C ALA A 51 -3.88 8.22 11.37
N ALA A 52 -4.98 8.51 12.08
CA ALA A 52 -4.93 9.03 13.45
C ALA A 52 -4.39 8.02 14.48
N ASN A 53 -4.53 6.71 14.23
CA ASN A 53 -4.07 5.66 15.15
C ASN A 53 -2.85 4.88 14.65
N ASP A 54 -2.15 5.40 13.63
CA ASP A 54 -0.98 4.75 13.02
C ASP A 54 0.12 4.43 14.03
N ALA A 55 0.40 5.34 14.95
CA ALA A 55 1.43 5.19 15.97
C ALA A 55 0.94 4.42 17.22
N GLU A 56 -0.36 4.16 17.33
CA GLU A 56 -0.94 3.48 18.49
C GLU A 56 -0.82 1.97 18.37
N LYS A 57 -0.75 1.27 19.51
CA LYS A 57 -0.81 -0.19 19.57
C LYS A 57 -2.26 -0.65 19.42
N VAL A 58 -2.63 -1.12 18.23
CA VAL A 58 -4.03 -1.42 17.90
C VAL A 58 -4.43 -2.86 18.19
N ILE A 59 -3.48 -3.81 18.13
CA ILE A 59 -3.73 -5.21 18.46
C ILE A 59 -2.47 -5.90 18.99
N THR A 60 -2.66 -6.76 19.98
CA THR A 60 -1.62 -7.64 20.52
C THR A 60 -2.09 -9.09 20.43
N PHE A 61 -1.29 -9.93 19.79
CA PHE A 61 -1.45 -11.38 19.79
C PHE A 61 -0.61 -11.96 20.92
N SER A 62 -1.18 -12.82 21.76
CA SER A 62 -0.48 -13.41 22.92
C SER A 62 -0.82 -14.88 23.07
N PHE A 63 0.13 -15.67 23.57
CA PHE A 63 0.00 -17.10 23.78
C PHE A 63 0.93 -17.59 24.91
N LYS A 64 0.73 -18.83 25.34
CA LYS A 64 1.60 -19.54 26.29
C LYS A 64 2.64 -20.36 25.53
N ALA A 65 3.81 -20.53 26.14
CA ALA A 65 4.85 -21.37 25.60
C ALA A 65 4.36 -22.82 25.41
N ALA A 66 4.64 -23.40 24.24
CA ALA A 66 4.38 -24.79 23.94
C ALA A 66 5.26 -25.71 24.81
N ASN A 67 4.65 -26.64 25.54
CA ASN A 67 5.36 -27.64 26.33
C ASN A 67 5.27 -29.02 25.64
N PHE A 68 6.34 -29.45 24.99
CA PHE A 68 6.44 -30.73 24.29
C PHE A 68 6.75 -31.93 25.19
N GLY A 69 6.75 -31.75 26.52
CA GLY A 69 7.09 -32.78 27.51
C GLY A 69 8.59 -33.09 27.62
N VAL A 70 9.42 -32.43 26.82
CA VAL A 70 10.88 -32.56 26.77
C VAL A 70 11.52 -31.17 26.67
N SER A 71 12.79 -31.04 27.06
CA SER A 71 13.52 -29.78 26.95
C SER A 71 13.86 -29.49 25.48
N VAL A 72 13.02 -28.68 24.83
CA VAL A 72 13.20 -28.19 23.46
C VAL A 72 12.94 -26.68 23.42
N THR A 73 13.56 -25.99 22.47
CA THR A 73 13.32 -24.56 22.24
C THR A 73 12.36 -24.39 21.06
N PRO A 74 11.06 -24.14 21.30
CA PRO A 74 10.11 -23.90 20.23
C PRO A 74 10.34 -22.54 19.56
N THR A 75 10.09 -22.49 18.26
CA THR A 75 9.97 -21.28 17.46
C THR A 75 8.50 -21.03 17.13
N TYR A 76 8.11 -19.76 17.07
CA TYR A 76 6.74 -19.36 16.82
C TYR A 76 6.61 -18.47 15.59
N SER A 77 5.55 -18.67 14.82
CA SER A 77 5.14 -17.76 13.74
C SER A 77 3.64 -17.51 13.78
N LEU A 78 3.25 -16.33 13.27
CA LEU A 78 1.86 -15.99 12.99
C LEU A 78 1.65 -16.03 11.47
N ALA A 79 0.66 -16.79 11.02
CA ALA A 79 0.21 -16.78 9.63
C ALA A 79 -1.10 -15.99 9.55
N PHE A 80 -1.18 -15.01 8.66
CA PHE A 80 -2.37 -14.19 8.42
C PHE A 80 -2.96 -14.52 7.06
N ASP A 81 -4.26 -14.77 7.01
CA ASP A 81 -4.93 -15.10 5.75
C ASP A 81 -6.43 -14.76 5.79
N LEU A 82 -7.09 -14.84 4.64
CA LEU A 82 -8.53 -14.80 4.52
C LEU A 82 -9.14 -16.13 5.01
N PRO A 83 -10.28 -16.11 5.74
CA PRO A 83 -10.95 -17.33 6.17
C PRO A 83 -11.22 -18.34 5.05
N SER A 84 -11.45 -17.85 3.82
CA SER A 84 -11.66 -18.68 2.64
C SER A 84 -10.45 -19.52 2.23
N ASP A 85 -9.22 -19.11 2.57
CA ASP A 85 -8.00 -19.87 2.27
C ASP A 85 -7.56 -20.75 3.45
N THR A 86 -8.35 -20.86 4.53
CA THR A 86 -7.93 -21.63 5.72
C THR A 86 -8.27 -23.12 5.69
N SER A 87 -8.84 -23.61 4.58
CA SER A 87 -9.36 -24.98 4.45
C SER A 87 -9.01 -25.62 3.10
N GLY A 88 -9.05 -26.96 3.03
CA GLY A 88 -8.70 -27.71 1.81
C GLY A 88 -7.21 -28.09 1.72
N ALA A 89 -6.82 -28.67 0.59
CA ALA A 89 -5.47 -29.21 0.37
C ALA A 89 -4.37 -28.13 0.34
N ASN A 90 -4.73 -26.91 -0.07
CA ASN A 90 -3.82 -25.76 -0.16
C ASN A 90 -4.04 -24.75 0.97
N ALA A 91 -4.63 -25.19 2.09
CA ALA A 91 -4.97 -24.30 3.20
C ALA A 91 -3.75 -23.50 3.67
N TRP A 92 -3.92 -22.18 3.80
CA TRP A 92 -2.91 -21.19 4.16
C TRP A 92 -1.81 -21.04 3.11
N GLY A 93 -2.10 -21.37 1.85
CA GLY A 93 -1.14 -21.30 0.76
C GLY A 93 -0.75 -19.86 0.40
N ASN A 94 -1.64 -18.90 0.65
CA ASN A 94 -1.39 -17.48 0.40
C ASN A 94 -1.12 -16.67 1.68
N ALA A 95 -0.94 -17.35 2.80
CA ALA A 95 -0.80 -16.69 4.10
C ALA A 95 0.49 -15.88 4.20
N ILE A 96 0.39 -14.70 4.81
CA ILE A 96 1.55 -13.90 5.19
C ILE A 96 2.11 -14.44 6.50
N GLU A 97 3.32 -14.99 6.47
CA GLU A 97 3.97 -15.57 7.65
C GLU A 97 4.93 -14.57 8.33
N VAL A 98 4.70 -14.33 9.62
CA VAL A 98 5.49 -13.45 10.46
C VAL A 98 6.17 -14.28 11.55
N LYS A 99 7.48 -14.47 11.42
CA LYS A 99 8.28 -15.17 12.43
C LYS A 99 8.49 -14.29 13.66
N LEU A 100 8.35 -14.90 14.84
CA LEU A 100 8.56 -14.21 16.11
C LEU A 100 10.01 -14.38 16.59
N PRO A 101 10.59 -13.35 17.24
CA PRO A 101 11.89 -13.49 17.89
C PRO A 101 11.91 -14.65 18.88
N ALA A 102 13.09 -15.24 19.09
CA ALA A 102 13.26 -16.34 20.04
C ALA A 102 12.79 -15.92 21.45
N GLY A 103 11.96 -16.76 22.07
CA GLY A 103 11.39 -16.48 23.40
C GLY A 103 10.21 -15.50 23.42
N ALA A 104 9.85 -14.87 22.29
CA ALA A 104 8.68 -14.00 22.24
C ALA A 104 7.38 -14.81 22.31
N LEU A 105 6.52 -14.44 23.27
CA LEU A 105 5.19 -15.04 23.47
C LEU A 105 4.05 -14.05 23.13
N GLU A 106 4.42 -12.91 22.56
CA GLU A 106 3.51 -11.88 22.12
C GLU A 106 4.02 -11.17 20.86
N LYS A 107 3.08 -10.62 20.10
CA LYS A 107 3.33 -9.72 18.98
C LYS A 107 2.37 -8.56 19.03
N VAL A 108 2.91 -7.37 19.15
CA VAL A 108 2.19 -6.11 19.09
C VAL A 108 2.27 -5.56 17.66
N TYR A 109 1.14 -5.06 17.15
CA TYR A 109 1.10 -4.29 15.91
C TYR A 109 0.67 -2.86 16.22
N THR A 110 1.38 -1.90 15.59
CA THR A 110 0.91 -0.53 15.49
C THR A 110 -0.20 -0.43 14.44
N GLY A 111 -0.95 0.68 14.42
CA GLY A 111 -1.94 0.96 13.39
C GLY A 111 -1.35 0.90 11.99
N ALA A 112 -0.19 1.53 11.80
CA ALA A 112 0.52 1.55 10.52
C ALA A 112 0.98 0.15 10.09
N ASP A 113 1.57 -0.63 11.00
CA ASP A 113 2.04 -1.99 10.69
C ASP A 113 0.88 -2.90 10.30
N LEU A 114 -0.24 -2.84 11.04
CA LEU A 114 -1.41 -3.65 10.73
C LEU A 114 -2.06 -3.19 9.43
N ASN A 115 -2.07 -1.89 9.14
CA ASN A 115 -2.59 -1.36 7.88
C ASN A 115 -1.76 -1.81 6.67
N ALA A 116 -0.43 -1.82 6.81
CA ALA A 116 0.46 -2.35 5.77
C ALA A 116 0.24 -3.86 5.56
N LEU A 117 0.11 -4.64 6.64
CA LEU A 117 -0.16 -6.08 6.52
C LEU A 117 -1.52 -6.35 5.86
N ALA A 118 -2.59 -5.69 6.32
CA ALA A 118 -3.95 -5.94 5.85
C ALA A 118 -4.24 -5.31 4.48
N GLY A 119 -3.98 -4.00 4.32
CA GLY A 119 -4.32 -3.26 3.11
C GLY A 119 -3.33 -3.45 1.97
N VAL A 120 -2.05 -3.72 2.25
CA VAL A 120 -1.01 -3.84 1.20
C VAL A 120 -0.63 -5.30 0.95
N GLN A 121 -0.23 -6.06 1.98
CA GLN A 121 0.27 -7.42 1.76
C GLN A 121 -0.85 -8.43 1.49
N LEU A 122 -1.96 -8.34 2.22
CA LEU A 122 -3.16 -9.17 1.99
C LEU A 122 -4.12 -8.57 0.96
N ASN A 123 -3.85 -7.35 0.48
CA ASN A 123 -4.65 -6.66 -0.53
C ASN A 123 -6.15 -6.59 -0.17
N LEU A 124 -6.47 -6.38 1.12
CA LEU A 124 -7.85 -6.22 1.57
C LEU A 124 -8.40 -4.86 1.11
N PRO A 125 -9.72 -4.76 0.81
CA PRO A 125 -10.34 -3.51 0.43
C PRO A 125 -10.22 -2.46 1.55
N THR A 126 -9.67 -1.30 1.22
CA THR A 126 -9.56 -0.16 2.16
C THR A 126 -10.91 0.54 2.35
N GLY A 127 -11.20 1.00 3.57
CA GLY A 127 -12.46 1.64 3.94
C GLY A 127 -13.63 0.68 4.10
N ALA A 128 -13.37 -0.64 4.05
CA ALA A 128 -14.35 -1.69 4.24
C ALA A 128 -13.86 -2.70 5.29
N VAL A 129 -14.80 -3.18 6.12
CA VAL A 129 -14.50 -4.22 7.11
C VAL A 129 -14.25 -5.55 6.41
N SER A 130 -13.13 -6.18 6.72
CA SER A 130 -12.75 -7.53 6.27
C SER A 130 -12.51 -8.44 7.48
N THR A 131 -12.80 -9.73 7.33
CA THR A 131 -12.48 -10.74 8.35
C THR A 131 -11.14 -11.38 8.02
N LEU A 132 -10.25 -11.47 9.01
CA LEU A 132 -8.98 -12.17 8.93
C LEU A 132 -8.97 -13.40 9.85
N ALA A 133 -8.30 -14.45 9.38
CA ALA A 133 -7.89 -15.57 10.18
C ALA A 133 -6.41 -15.46 10.51
N VAL A 134 -6.05 -15.74 11.77
CA VAL A 134 -4.67 -15.74 12.24
C VAL A 134 -4.38 -17.08 12.87
N ARG A 135 -3.34 -17.76 12.39
CA ARG A 135 -2.88 -19.04 12.93
C ARG A 135 -1.51 -18.88 13.57
N LEU A 136 -1.44 -19.14 14.87
CA LEU A 136 -0.21 -19.38 15.59
C LEU A 136 0.32 -20.76 15.20
N LYS A 137 1.59 -20.83 14.81
CA LYS A 137 2.35 -22.07 14.61
C LYS A 137 3.45 -22.12 15.67
N ALA A 138 3.48 -23.21 16.43
CA ALA A 138 4.58 -23.56 17.32
C ALA A 138 5.30 -24.78 16.74
N GLU A 139 6.60 -24.65 16.45
CA GLU A 139 7.39 -25.74 15.88
C GLU A 139 8.73 -25.89 16.59
N VAL A 140 9.30 -27.09 16.52
CA VAL A 140 10.66 -27.37 17.00
C VAL A 140 11.52 -27.56 15.76
N THR A 141 12.63 -26.86 15.67
CA THR A 141 13.61 -27.02 14.58
C THR A 141 14.80 -27.84 15.07
N GLN A 142 15.42 -28.62 14.17
CA GLN A 142 16.69 -29.25 14.52
C GLN A 142 17.79 -28.19 14.55
N ASN A 143 18.77 -28.36 15.43
CA ASN A 143 19.98 -27.53 15.48
C ASN A 143 20.82 -27.57 14.18
N THR A 144 20.53 -28.51 13.29
CA THR A 144 21.11 -28.65 11.94
C THR A 144 20.42 -27.79 10.88
N GLY A 145 19.31 -27.11 11.22
CA GLY A 145 18.48 -26.36 10.27
C GLY A 145 17.50 -27.23 9.47
N VAL A 146 17.47 -28.55 9.70
CA VAL A 146 16.52 -29.48 9.08
C VAL A 146 15.18 -29.46 9.84
N ALA A 147 14.08 -29.69 9.12
CA ALA A 147 12.75 -29.85 9.73
C ALA A 147 12.75 -30.98 10.77
N SER A 148 12.18 -30.72 11.94
CA SER A 148 12.04 -31.75 12.97
C SER A 148 10.97 -32.77 12.59
N SER A 149 11.12 -34.01 13.07
CA SER A 149 10.04 -35.01 13.05
C SER A 149 8.91 -34.68 14.03
N ILE A 150 9.13 -33.73 14.96
CA ILE A 150 8.11 -33.21 15.86
C ILE A 150 7.14 -32.36 15.04
N LYS A 151 5.89 -32.82 14.93
CA LYS A 151 4.85 -32.11 14.20
C LYS A 151 4.58 -30.74 14.84
N PRO A 152 4.40 -29.67 14.04
CA PRO A 152 4.00 -28.37 14.55
C PRO A 152 2.61 -28.42 15.18
N ILE A 153 2.37 -27.46 16.07
CA ILE A 153 1.08 -27.27 16.74
C ILE A 153 0.50 -25.94 16.28
N TYR A 154 -0.79 -25.96 16.01
CA TYR A 154 -1.50 -24.82 15.48
C TYR A 154 -2.63 -24.39 16.40
N SER A 155 -2.82 -23.08 16.53
CA SER A 155 -4.00 -22.49 17.15
C SER A 155 -4.47 -21.33 16.30
N THR A 156 -5.77 -21.24 16.04
CA THR A 156 -6.32 -20.28 15.08
C THR A 156 -7.40 -19.44 15.75
N ILE A 157 -7.38 -18.14 15.48
CA ILE A 157 -8.42 -17.19 15.85
C ILE A 157 -8.84 -16.37 14.63
N THR A 158 -9.98 -15.68 14.74
CA THR A 158 -10.42 -14.70 13.75
C THR A 158 -10.66 -13.35 14.40
N PHE A 159 -10.50 -12.28 13.63
CA PHE A 159 -10.86 -10.92 14.02
C PHE A 159 -11.23 -10.10 12.77
N THR A 160 -11.87 -8.95 12.95
CA THR A 160 -12.17 -8.05 11.83
C THR A 160 -11.23 -6.85 11.80
N VAL A 161 -10.89 -6.40 10.60
CA VAL A 161 -10.05 -5.22 10.37
C VAL A 161 -10.67 -4.35 9.27
N ASN A 162 -10.65 -3.03 9.46
CA ASN A 162 -10.98 -2.07 8.42
C ASN A 162 -9.71 -1.27 8.08
N PRO A 163 -8.92 -1.68 7.08
CA PRO A 163 -7.73 -0.95 6.66
C PRO A 163 -8.11 0.36 5.97
N TYR A 164 -7.24 1.35 6.04
CA TYR A 164 -7.43 2.62 5.35
C TYR A 164 -6.39 2.77 4.23
N LYS A 165 -6.74 3.54 3.19
CA LYS A 165 -5.78 3.89 2.17
C LYS A 165 -4.83 4.93 2.75
N ALA A 166 -3.57 4.55 2.98
CA ALA A 166 -2.54 5.50 3.36
C ALA A 166 -2.38 6.53 2.25
N THR A 167 -2.86 7.75 2.49
CA THR A 167 -2.64 8.90 1.62
C THR A 167 -1.34 9.55 2.06
N VAL A 168 -0.34 9.56 1.18
CA VAL A 168 0.88 10.33 1.44
C VAL A 168 0.50 11.81 1.44
N GLU A 169 0.65 12.46 2.60
CA GLU A 169 0.44 13.89 2.68
C GLU A 169 1.68 14.62 2.15
N TYR A 170 1.65 14.92 0.85
CA TYR A 170 2.72 15.69 0.22
C TYR A 170 2.68 17.16 0.67
N PRO A 171 3.84 17.84 0.77
CA PRO A 171 3.91 19.28 0.94
C PRO A 171 3.02 19.97 -0.08
N ALA A 172 2.30 21.01 0.34
CA ALA A 172 1.33 21.66 -0.51
C ALA A 172 1.43 23.18 -0.52
N LEU A 173 0.99 23.76 -1.63
CA LEU A 173 0.59 25.15 -1.76
C LEU A 173 -0.93 25.20 -1.92
N LEU A 174 -1.61 25.87 -0.99
CA LEU A 174 -3.04 26.13 -1.05
C LEU A 174 -3.28 27.33 -1.96
N VAL A 175 -4.29 27.24 -2.82
CA VAL A 175 -4.71 28.35 -3.66
C VAL A 175 -5.63 29.27 -2.86
N ARG A 176 -5.17 30.50 -2.64
CA ARG A 176 -5.87 31.56 -1.93
C ARG A 176 -6.40 32.59 -2.92
N GLY A 177 -7.71 32.74 -3.04
CA GLY A 177 -8.32 33.63 -4.04
C GLY A 177 -8.89 32.85 -5.24
N GLY A 178 -9.62 33.56 -6.09
CA GLY A 178 -10.49 32.99 -7.13
C GLY A 178 -11.80 32.36 -6.60
N ASN A 179 -12.75 32.09 -7.51
CA ASN A 179 -14.06 31.50 -7.23
C ASN A 179 -14.77 32.14 -6.00
N SER A 180 -14.96 33.46 -6.04
CA SER A 180 -15.56 34.25 -4.95
C SER A 180 -14.73 34.37 -3.67
N TRP A 181 -13.39 34.40 -3.78
CA TRP A 181 -12.45 34.65 -2.68
C TRP A 181 -12.47 33.63 -1.54
N LYS A 182 -12.85 32.40 -1.82
CA LYS A 182 -12.80 31.32 -0.82
C LYS A 182 -11.37 30.85 -0.66
N THR A 183 -10.73 31.22 0.45
CA THR A 183 -9.45 30.64 0.86
C THR A 183 -9.74 29.46 1.75
N PRO A 184 -9.39 28.23 1.36
CA PRO A 184 -9.51 27.10 2.26
C PRO A 184 -8.58 27.30 3.47
N GLU A 185 -9.14 27.31 4.69
CA GLU A 185 -8.34 27.31 5.93
C GLU A 185 -7.57 25.99 6.10
N VAL A 186 -8.06 24.94 5.44
CA VAL A 186 -7.51 23.59 5.42
C VAL A 186 -7.37 23.12 3.98
N ARG A 187 -6.55 22.09 3.78
CA ARG A 187 -6.35 21.44 2.49
C ARG A 187 -7.69 21.00 1.89
N THR A 188 -8.07 21.57 0.74
CA THR A 188 -9.25 21.14 -0.02
C THR A 188 -8.88 20.73 -1.43
N ASN A 189 -9.48 19.66 -1.92
CA ASN A 189 -9.35 19.23 -3.30
C ASN A 189 -9.83 20.34 -4.27
N GLY A 190 -9.13 20.47 -5.41
CA GLY A 190 -9.42 21.39 -6.50
C GLY A 190 -8.71 22.74 -6.41
N LEU A 191 -8.22 23.12 -5.23
CA LEU A 191 -7.53 24.39 -4.94
C LEU A 191 -6.17 24.16 -4.28
N ILE A 192 -5.39 23.24 -4.86
CA ILE A 192 -4.13 22.78 -4.26
C ILE A 192 -3.10 22.39 -5.32
N LEU A 193 -1.84 22.73 -5.06
CA LEU A 193 -0.66 22.20 -5.73
C LEU A 193 0.18 21.41 -4.72
N THR A 194 0.78 20.29 -5.10
CA THR A 194 1.52 19.41 -4.17
C THR A 194 2.86 19.01 -4.74
N SER A 195 3.80 18.65 -3.86
CA SER A 195 5.14 18.19 -4.23
C SER A 195 5.32 16.71 -3.94
N SER A 196 5.00 15.84 -4.90
CA SER A 196 5.15 14.38 -4.73
C SER A 196 6.59 13.93 -4.46
N LYS A 197 7.55 14.74 -4.93
CA LYS A 197 9.00 14.51 -4.83
C LYS A 197 9.67 15.26 -3.68
N PHE A 198 8.92 16.00 -2.86
CA PHE A 198 9.45 16.78 -1.72
C PHE A 198 10.60 17.73 -2.11
N ASN A 199 10.52 18.37 -3.27
CA ASN A 199 11.65 19.09 -3.89
C ASN A 199 11.35 20.56 -4.21
N SER A 200 10.49 21.21 -3.43
CA SER A 200 10.05 22.61 -3.64
C SER A 200 9.37 22.90 -4.99
N LYS A 201 9.08 21.87 -5.78
CA LYS A 201 8.30 21.95 -7.01
C LYS A 201 6.93 21.37 -6.76
N TYR A 202 5.92 22.16 -7.03
CA TYR A 202 4.53 21.86 -6.75
C TYR A 202 3.75 21.78 -8.06
N GLU A 203 2.95 20.75 -8.21
CA GLU A 203 2.08 20.54 -9.37
C GLU A 203 0.63 20.34 -8.90
N GLY A 204 -0.30 20.88 -9.67
CA GLY A 204 -1.72 20.63 -9.48
C GLY A 204 -2.53 21.08 -10.68
N TYR A 205 -3.83 20.85 -10.59
CA TYR A 205 -4.78 21.26 -11.62
C TYR A 205 -5.80 22.21 -11.05
N LEU A 206 -5.92 23.38 -11.67
CA LEU A 206 -6.79 24.46 -11.20
C LEU A 206 -7.86 24.78 -12.26
N ASN A 207 -9.05 25.11 -11.77
CA ASN A 207 -10.14 25.62 -12.58
C ASN A 207 -10.71 26.86 -11.90
N LEU A 208 -10.34 28.04 -12.42
CA LEU A 208 -10.86 29.31 -11.94
C LEU A 208 -11.67 29.95 -13.09
N PRO A 209 -12.98 29.67 -13.16
CA PRO A 209 -13.77 29.88 -14.37
C PRO A 209 -14.21 31.33 -14.62
N ASN A 210 -14.05 32.24 -13.66
CA ASN A 210 -14.45 33.63 -13.88
C ASN A 210 -13.47 34.32 -14.84
N ALA A 211 -14.03 35.02 -15.84
CA ALA A 211 -13.32 35.87 -16.77
C ALA A 211 -13.81 37.31 -16.57
N ASP A 212 -13.18 38.08 -15.68
CA ASP A 212 -13.56 39.44 -15.29
C ASP A 212 -12.80 40.53 -16.09
N GLY A 213 -12.22 40.17 -17.23
CA GLY A 213 -11.56 41.11 -18.15
C GLY A 213 -10.09 41.44 -17.82
N TRP A 214 -9.54 40.93 -16.72
CA TRP A 214 -8.12 41.11 -16.33
C TRP A 214 -7.31 39.80 -16.29
N GLY A 215 -7.75 38.76 -16.99
CA GLY A 215 -7.14 37.43 -16.95
C GLY A 215 -7.83 36.44 -16.00
N GLY A 216 -8.98 36.83 -15.44
CA GLY A 216 -9.83 35.99 -14.59
C GLY A 216 -9.55 36.13 -13.10
N ASP A 217 -10.08 35.17 -12.34
CA ASP A 217 -9.94 35.07 -10.89
C ASP A 217 -8.47 35.16 -10.39
N GLY A 218 -8.12 36.25 -9.72
CA GLY A 218 -6.80 36.42 -9.10
C GLY A 218 -6.59 35.50 -7.89
N PHE A 219 -5.38 34.95 -7.74
CA PHE A 219 -5.05 34.04 -6.64
C PHE A 219 -3.62 34.23 -6.09
N GLN A 220 -3.32 33.67 -4.93
CA GLN A 220 -1.99 33.54 -4.34
C GLN A 220 -1.78 32.08 -3.93
N LEU A 221 -0.54 31.70 -3.68
CA LEU A 221 -0.17 30.36 -3.22
C LEU A 221 0.36 30.43 -1.79
N VAL A 222 -0.30 29.74 -0.86
CA VAL A 222 0.07 29.74 0.56
C VAL A 222 0.69 28.39 0.93
N SER A 223 1.88 28.38 1.52
CA SER A 223 2.48 27.13 1.98
C SER A 223 1.67 26.50 3.11
N SER A 224 1.32 25.22 2.99
CA SER A 224 0.65 24.48 4.06
C SER A 224 1.55 24.21 5.27
N LYS A 225 2.87 24.16 5.05
CA LYS A 225 3.88 23.90 6.09
C LYS A 225 4.32 25.18 6.80
N GLU A 226 4.39 26.28 6.06
CA GLU A 226 4.82 27.59 6.57
C GLU A 226 3.82 28.67 6.12
N PRO A 227 2.65 28.81 6.78
CA PRO A 227 1.56 29.68 6.30
C PRO A 227 1.93 31.17 6.12
N ALA A 228 3.00 31.63 6.78
CA ALA A 228 3.56 32.97 6.56
C ALA A 228 4.19 33.16 5.16
N LYS A 229 4.56 32.07 4.47
CA LYS A 229 5.06 32.10 3.10
C LYS A 229 3.90 32.10 2.12
N VAL A 230 3.59 33.30 1.62
CA VAL A 230 2.59 33.53 0.57
C VAL A 230 3.31 33.97 -0.70
N TYR A 231 3.12 33.23 -1.78
CA TYR A 231 3.68 33.52 -3.09
C TYR A 231 2.62 34.17 -3.96
N GLY A 232 2.99 35.28 -4.59
CA GLY A 232 2.16 36.05 -5.49
C GLY A 232 2.90 36.41 -6.76
N TRP A 233 2.39 37.37 -7.52
CA TRP A 233 3.00 37.83 -8.78
C TRP A 233 4.40 38.41 -8.58
N GLY A 234 5.30 38.03 -9.48
CA GLY A 234 6.69 38.47 -9.53
C GLY A 234 6.86 39.68 -10.43
N THR A 235 7.60 39.53 -11.53
CA THR A 235 7.85 40.60 -12.51
C THR A 235 7.19 40.34 -13.86
N SER A 236 6.60 39.15 -14.05
CA SER A 236 6.01 38.67 -15.29
C SER A 236 4.94 37.62 -15.00
N ALA A 237 4.17 37.22 -16.02
CA ALA A 237 3.14 36.19 -15.89
C ALA A 237 3.67 34.79 -15.49
N THR A 238 4.98 34.55 -15.60
CA THR A 238 5.63 33.27 -15.31
C THR A 238 6.57 33.33 -14.11
N THR A 239 6.58 34.43 -13.37
CA THR A 239 7.43 34.62 -12.18
C THR A 239 6.59 34.91 -10.95
N MET A 240 7.12 34.50 -9.80
CA MET A 240 6.51 34.69 -8.49
C MET A 240 7.39 35.57 -7.60
N SER A 241 6.81 36.12 -6.55
CA SER A 241 7.56 36.74 -5.46
C SER A 241 6.92 36.41 -4.11
N LEU A 242 7.74 36.35 -3.06
CA LEU A 242 7.25 36.20 -1.70
C LEU A 242 6.59 37.51 -1.25
N GLY A 243 5.32 37.45 -0.84
CA GLY A 243 4.52 38.63 -0.51
C GLY A 243 4.01 39.42 -1.72
N GLY A 244 4.16 38.88 -2.93
CA GLY A 244 3.66 39.50 -4.16
C GLY A 244 2.14 39.62 -4.23
N GLY A 245 1.65 40.42 -5.18
CA GLY A 245 0.23 40.58 -5.47
C GLY A 245 -0.42 39.31 -6.04
N ASN A 246 -1.63 39.42 -6.60
CA ASN A 246 -2.32 38.27 -7.17
C ASN A 246 -1.58 37.71 -8.39
N LEU A 247 -1.63 36.40 -8.58
CA LEU A 247 -1.34 35.66 -9.81
C LEU A 247 -2.62 35.52 -10.63
N TRP A 248 -2.47 35.26 -11.93
CA TRP A 248 -3.59 35.02 -12.83
C TRP A 248 -3.30 33.82 -13.73
N LEU A 249 -4.30 32.95 -13.91
CA LEU A 249 -4.21 31.90 -14.91
C LEU A 249 -4.18 32.56 -16.29
N THR A 250 -3.23 32.16 -17.14
CA THR A 250 -3.15 32.66 -18.51
C THR A 250 -2.84 31.53 -19.48
N PRO A 251 -3.64 31.34 -20.55
CA PRO A 251 -4.90 32.05 -20.87
C PRO A 251 -6.03 31.73 -19.86
N SER A 252 -7.14 32.46 -19.83
CA SER A 252 -8.29 32.16 -18.96
C SER A 252 -9.60 32.50 -19.69
N PRO A 253 -10.71 31.76 -19.49
CA PRO A 253 -10.88 30.61 -18.58
C PRO A 253 -10.45 29.28 -19.21
N ALA A 254 -9.75 28.45 -18.44
CA ALA A 254 -9.46 27.06 -18.80
C ALA A 254 -9.16 26.21 -17.55
N TYR A 255 -9.35 24.90 -17.67
CA TYR A 255 -8.80 23.95 -16.72
C TYR A 255 -7.29 23.83 -16.99
N MET A 256 -6.47 24.19 -16.00
CA MET A 256 -5.03 24.37 -16.16
C MET A 256 -4.25 23.34 -15.37
N LYS A 257 -3.24 22.74 -16.00
CA LYS A 257 -2.08 22.23 -15.26
C LYS A 257 -1.25 23.43 -14.79
N VAL A 258 -0.92 23.46 -13.50
CA VAL A 258 -0.12 24.53 -12.89
C VAL A 258 1.10 23.92 -12.24
N ASN A 259 2.28 24.42 -12.59
CA ASN A 259 3.54 24.05 -11.96
C ASN A 259 4.15 25.29 -11.31
N ALA A 260 4.51 25.20 -10.03
CA ALA A 260 5.16 26.25 -9.26
C ALA A 260 6.49 25.75 -8.70
N ASP A 261 7.57 26.47 -8.95
CA ASP A 261 8.89 26.22 -8.37
C ASP A 261 9.18 27.38 -7.41
N VAL A 262 9.12 27.11 -6.10
CA VAL A 262 9.27 28.17 -5.07
C VAL A 262 10.73 28.52 -4.81
N ASP A 263 11.68 27.68 -5.23
CA ASP A 263 13.12 27.98 -5.13
C ASP A 263 13.54 28.88 -6.30
N ALA A 264 13.07 28.56 -7.51
CA ALA A 264 13.31 29.39 -8.70
C ALA A 264 12.37 30.61 -8.80
N LEU A 265 11.31 30.66 -7.98
CA LEU A 265 10.23 31.65 -8.03
C LEU A 265 9.60 31.76 -9.43
N THR A 266 9.29 30.61 -10.03
CA THR A 266 8.65 30.52 -11.35
C THR A 266 7.32 29.78 -11.30
N ILE A 267 6.42 30.14 -12.20
CA ILE A 267 5.13 29.49 -12.34
C ILE A 267 4.79 29.32 -13.81
N SER A 268 4.14 28.21 -14.16
CA SER A 268 3.65 27.95 -15.51
C SER A 268 2.23 27.43 -15.51
N TYR A 269 1.50 27.77 -16.57
CA TYR A 269 0.12 27.38 -16.79
C TYR A 269 0.01 26.68 -18.14
N THR A 270 -0.68 25.55 -18.19
CA THR A 270 -0.93 24.82 -19.44
C THR A 270 -2.40 24.41 -19.50
N PRO A 271 -3.19 24.91 -20.48
CA PRO A 271 -4.55 24.45 -20.68
C PRO A 271 -4.56 22.96 -20.99
N VAL A 272 -5.48 22.22 -20.38
CA VAL A 272 -5.57 20.78 -20.60
C VAL A 272 -6.97 20.34 -21.02
N LYS A 273 -7.00 19.36 -21.93
CA LYS A 273 -8.16 18.57 -22.29
C LYS A 273 -7.74 17.11 -22.32
N PHE A 274 -8.41 16.29 -21.51
CA PHE A 274 -8.07 14.88 -21.39
C PHE A 274 -8.89 13.99 -22.34
N PHE A 275 -8.25 12.90 -22.74
CA PHE A 275 -8.81 11.87 -23.61
C PHE A 275 -8.44 10.49 -23.06
N ILE A 276 -9.23 9.49 -23.41
CA ILE A 276 -8.88 8.08 -23.21
C ILE A 276 -8.26 7.57 -24.51
N SER A 277 -7.10 6.94 -24.41
CA SER A 277 -6.39 6.33 -25.53
C SER A 277 -6.03 4.88 -25.21
N GLY A 278 -6.34 3.94 -26.09
CA GLY A 278 -6.07 2.53 -25.81
C GLY A 278 -6.46 1.58 -26.93
N ASP A 279 -6.36 0.29 -26.64
CA ASP A 279 -6.54 -0.78 -27.62
C ASP A 279 -7.96 -0.81 -28.22
N ASP A 280 -8.99 -0.36 -27.48
CA ASP A 280 -10.39 -0.31 -27.97
C ASP A 280 -10.67 0.87 -28.91
N ASN A 281 -9.81 1.89 -28.95
CA ASN A 281 -9.95 3.02 -29.87
C ASN A 281 -8.74 3.18 -30.81
N GLY A 282 -7.92 2.13 -30.94
CA GLY A 282 -6.77 2.10 -31.84
C GLY A 282 -5.66 3.08 -31.45
N TRP A 283 -5.45 3.32 -30.16
CA TRP A 283 -4.45 4.27 -29.64
C TRP A 283 -4.65 5.72 -30.11
N SER A 284 -5.88 6.08 -30.48
CA SER A 284 -6.24 7.46 -30.83
C SER A 284 -6.06 8.38 -29.64
N THR A 285 -5.48 9.55 -29.85
CA THR A 285 -5.28 10.58 -28.81
C THR A 285 -6.43 11.57 -28.72
N SER A 286 -7.49 11.41 -29.52
CA SER A 286 -8.61 12.36 -29.58
C SER A 286 -10.00 11.72 -29.72
N SER A 287 -10.11 10.43 -30.02
CA SER A 287 -11.42 9.80 -30.33
C SER A 287 -12.34 9.61 -29.13
N THR A 288 -11.82 9.66 -27.90
CA THR A 288 -12.60 9.47 -26.69
C THR A 288 -12.35 10.64 -25.72
N PRO A 289 -12.93 11.82 -25.98
CA PRO A 289 -12.75 13.00 -25.13
C PRO A 289 -13.41 12.83 -23.76
N MET A 290 -12.77 13.38 -22.73
CA MET A 290 -13.36 13.53 -21.40
C MET A 290 -13.93 14.95 -21.25
N VAL A 291 -15.00 15.09 -20.48
CA VAL A 291 -15.65 16.36 -20.17
C VAL A 291 -15.42 16.69 -18.69
N TYR A 292 -14.90 17.88 -18.40
CA TYR A 292 -14.75 18.35 -17.03
C TYR A 292 -16.11 18.72 -16.42
N ASN A 293 -16.43 18.14 -15.27
CA ASN A 293 -17.60 18.45 -14.49
C ASN A 293 -17.21 19.39 -13.34
N ALA A 294 -17.56 20.67 -13.46
CA ALA A 294 -17.26 21.68 -12.46
C ALA A 294 -17.96 21.47 -11.11
N GLY A 295 -19.08 20.73 -11.08
CA GLY A 295 -19.79 20.41 -9.83
C GLY A 295 -19.08 19.35 -9.00
N THR A 296 -18.40 18.39 -9.64
CA THR A 296 -17.68 17.31 -8.95
C THR A 296 -16.16 17.51 -8.93
N GLY A 297 -15.63 18.40 -9.77
CA GLY A 297 -14.19 18.64 -9.92
C GLY A 297 -13.47 17.56 -10.73
N LYS A 298 -14.18 16.78 -11.55
CA LYS A 298 -13.64 15.58 -12.22
C LYS A 298 -13.82 15.59 -13.72
N TRP A 299 -12.92 14.95 -14.43
CA TRP A 299 -13.06 14.64 -15.85
C TRP A 299 -13.85 13.35 -16.02
N VAL A 300 -14.84 13.33 -16.90
CA VAL A 300 -15.76 12.21 -17.10
C VAL A 300 -15.89 11.88 -18.59
N ALA A 301 -15.75 10.61 -18.94
CA ALA A 301 -16.19 10.06 -20.22
C ALA A 301 -17.26 9.00 -19.95
N ALA A 302 -18.47 9.23 -20.45
CA ALA A 302 -19.57 8.29 -20.36
C ALA A 302 -19.61 7.37 -21.59
N ASN A 303 -20.24 6.20 -21.44
CA ASN A 303 -20.45 5.23 -22.52
C ASN A 303 -19.17 4.75 -23.21
N VAL A 304 -18.10 4.54 -22.43
CA VAL A 304 -16.83 4.04 -22.95
C VAL A 304 -16.88 2.52 -23.02
N SER A 305 -16.87 1.97 -24.23
CA SER A 305 -16.75 0.52 -24.45
C SER A 305 -15.32 0.05 -24.18
N LEU A 306 -15.14 -0.85 -23.23
CA LEU A 306 -13.84 -1.44 -22.89
C LEU A 306 -13.92 -2.97 -22.95
N THR A 307 -12.88 -3.63 -23.45
CA THR A 307 -12.80 -5.10 -23.61
C THR A 307 -11.83 -5.71 -22.60
N ALA A 308 -12.23 -6.79 -21.93
CA ALA A 308 -11.38 -7.52 -20.99
C ALA A 308 -10.04 -7.94 -21.63
N GLY A 309 -8.94 -7.79 -20.88
CA GLY A 309 -7.59 -8.13 -21.33
C GLY A 309 -6.91 -7.06 -22.19
N LYS A 310 -7.62 -5.98 -22.54
CA LYS A 310 -7.04 -4.80 -23.20
C LYS A 310 -6.59 -3.74 -22.20
N THR A 311 -5.97 -2.68 -22.71
CA THR A 311 -5.44 -1.59 -21.90
C THR A 311 -5.79 -0.21 -22.47
N PHE A 312 -5.76 0.81 -21.60
CA PHE A 312 -5.87 2.22 -21.99
C PHE A 312 -5.00 3.12 -21.11
N VAL A 313 -4.89 4.38 -21.49
CA VAL A 313 -4.18 5.45 -20.78
C VAL A 313 -4.98 6.75 -20.88
N PHE A 314 -4.68 7.71 -20.01
CA PHE A 314 -5.19 9.07 -20.18
C PHE A 314 -4.15 9.91 -20.91
N THR A 315 -4.56 10.55 -22.00
CA THR A 315 -3.74 11.48 -22.78
C THR A 315 -4.31 12.88 -22.71
N CYS A 316 -3.53 13.87 -23.10
CA CYS A 316 -3.92 15.27 -23.01
C CYS A 316 -3.55 16.03 -24.28
N ASN A 317 -4.42 16.96 -24.69
CA ASN A 317 -4.20 17.87 -25.82
C ASN A 317 -3.77 17.16 -27.13
N GLY A 318 -4.29 15.96 -27.38
CA GLY A 318 -3.98 15.19 -28.59
C GLY A 318 -2.61 14.51 -28.60
N GLY A 319 -1.89 14.47 -27.46
CA GLY A 319 -0.57 13.85 -27.36
C GLY A 319 -0.33 13.15 -26.02
N TYR A 320 0.91 12.64 -25.85
CA TYR A 320 1.33 11.88 -24.67
C TYR A 320 2.20 12.71 -23.70
N ASP A 321 2.54 13.96 -24.06
CA ASP A 321 3.41 14.81 -23.26
C ASP A 321 2.88 15.06 -21.85
N ILE A 322 1.55 15.17 -21.72
CA ILE A 322 0.85 15.05 -20.44
C ILE A 322 -0.02 13.80 -20.54
N SER A 323 0.41 12.73 -19.88
CA SER A 323 -0.33 11.48 -19.85
C SER A 323 -0.26 10.84 -18.47
N TYR A 324 -1.27 10.02 -18.17
CA TYR A 324 -1.37 9.29 -16.91
C TYR A 324 -1.61 7.80 -17.16
N LYS A 325 -0.87 7.01 -16.40
CA LYS A 325 -0.87 5.55 -16.39
C LYS A 325 -0.93 5.07 -14.94
N VAL A 326 -0.74 3.78 -14.69
CA VAL A 326 -0.61 3.25 -13.33
C VAL A 326 0.79 2.74 -13.02
N ASP A 327 1.17 2.72 -11.75
CA ASP A 327 2.33 1.98 -11.29
C ASP A 327 1.98 0.50 -11.00
N ALA A 328 2.95 -0.24 -10.46
CA ALA A 328 2.76 -1.66 -10.10
C ALA A 328 1.72 -1.88 -8.98
N SER A 329 1.39 -0.85 -8.21
CA SER A 329 0.34 -0.90 -7.18
C SER A 329 -1.05 -0.54 -7.72
N GLY A 330 -1.14 -0.14 -8.99
CA GLY A 330 -2.38 0.35 -9.59
C GLY A 330 -2.68 1.83 -9.29
N ALA A 331 -1.77 2.55 -8.64
CA ALA A 331 -1.93 3.98 -8.38
C ALA A 331 -1.63 4.80 -9.65
N LEU A 332 -2.38 5.89 -9.86
CA LEU A 332 -2.20 6.73 -11.04
C LEU A 332 -0.88 7.51 -10.94
N VAL A 333 -0.08 7.48 -12.00
CA VAL A 333 1.22 8.15 -12.09
C VAL A 333 1.35 8.95 -13.38
N TYR A 334 2.07 10.06 -13.32
CA TYR A 334 2.43 10.83 -14.51
C TYR A 334 3.37 10.01 -15.41
N ALA A 335 3.03 9.92 -16.68
CA ALA A 335 3.69 9.07 -17.68
C ALA A 335 4.17 9.85 -18.92
N GLY A 336 4.06 11.17 -18.88
CA GLY A 336 4.43 12.05 -19.97
C GLY A 336 5.89 12.50 -19.97
N ALA A 337 6.21 13.40 -20.88
CA ALA A 337 7.54 13.97 -21.03
C ALA A 337 7.97 14.74 -19.76
N PRO A 338 9.27 14.79 -19.43
CA PRO A 338 10.38 14.07 -20.07
C PRO A 338 10.64 12.68 -19.44
N THR A 339 9.86 12.29 -18.43
CA THR A 339 10.19 11.13 -17.59
C THR A 339 9.83 9.82 -18.27
N TRP A 340 8.72 9.77 -19.01
CA TRP A 340 8.17 8.61 -19.72
C TRP A 340 8.13 7.30 -18.91
N GLY A 341 6.94 6.76 -18.65
CA GLY A 341 6.86 5.52 -17.87
C GLY A 341 5.45 5.04 -17.59
N GLY A 342 5.31 4.21 -16.55
CA GLY A 342 4.04 3.64 -16.11
C GLY A 342 3.54 2.47 -16.96
N ILE A 343 2.61 1.72 -16.37
CA ILE A 343 1.93 0.56 -16.93
C ILE A 343 0.57 1.02 -17.43
N ASN A 344 0.20 0.64 -18.66
CA ASN A 344 -1.13 0.98 -19.19
C ASN A 344 -2.23 0.37 -18.29
N ILE A 345 -3.34 1.06 -18.15
CA ILE A 345 -4.43 0.67 -17.25
C ILE A 345 -5.11 -0.58 -17.81
N PRO A 346 -5.10 -1.72 -17.09
CA PRO A 346 -5.72 -2.95 -17.57
C PRO A 346 -7.24 -2.91 -17.42
N VAL A 347 -7.94 -3.48 -18.40
CA VAL A 347 -9.39 -3.67 -18.37
C VAL A 347 -9.68 -5.09 -17.90
N ALA A 348 -10.27 -5.23 -16.71
CA ALA A 348 -10.56 -6.54 -16.12
C ALA A 348 -11.81 -7.22 -16.70
N LYS A 349 -12.79 -6.44 -17.18
CA LYS A 349 -14.08 -6.95 -17.66
C LYS A 349 -14.54 -6.18 -18.90
N THR A 350 -15.17 -6.90 -19.83
CA THR A 350 -15.81 -6.29 -21.00
C THR A 350 -17.12 -5.63 -20.61
N GLY A 351 -17.34 -4.40 -21.06
CA GLY A 351 -18.55 -3.65 -20.78
C GLY A 351 -18.55 -2.24 -21.33
N VAL A 352 -19.61 -1.49 -21.03
CA VAL A 352 -19.75 -0.06 -21.31
C VAL A 352 -19.73 0.66 -19.97
N TYR A 353 -18.78 1.59 -19.82
CA TYR A 353 -18.43 2.18 -18.53
C TYR A 353 -18.56 3.70 -18.53
N THR A 354 -18.71 4.25 -17.32
CA THR A 354 -18.35 5.63 -17.03
C THR A 354 -16.94 5.66 -16.47
N VAL A 355 -16.03 6.31 -17.20
CA VAL A 355 -14.64 6.48 -16.79
C VAL A 355 -14.47 7.88 -16.22
N THR A 356 -13.89 7.98 -15.02
CA THR A 356 -13.63 9.24 -14.33
C THR A 356 -12.15 9.39 -14.04
N LEU A 357 -11.62 10.59 -14.25
CA LEU A 357 -10.27 11.01 -13.86
C LEU A 357 -10.38 12.16 -12.87
N ASP A 358 -9.76 12.01 -11.70
CA ASP A 358 -9.82 12.96 -10.59
C ASP A 358 -8.41 13.46 -10.27
N LEU A 359 -8.17 14.71 -10.66
CA LEU A 359 -6.89 15.41 -10.49
C LEU A 359 -6.94 16.44 -9.35
N SER A 360 -8.03 16.46 -8.57
CA SER A 360 -8.31 17.53 -7.62
C SER A 360 -7.42 17.49 -6.37
N ALA A 361 -6.80 16.35 -6.03
CA ALA A 361 -6.02 16.18 -4.81
C ALA A 361 -4.55 16.67 -4.90
N GLY A 362 -4.12 17.13 -6.08
CA GLY A 362 -2.73 17.48 -6.37
C GLY A 362 -1.86 16.27 -6.74
N ASP A 363 -0.68 16.55 -7.32
CA ASP A 363 0.32 15.57 -7.69
C ASP A 363 0.63 14.55 -6.58
N GLY A 364 0.82 13.29 -7.00
CA GLY A 364 0.99 12.13 -6.14
C GLY A 364 -0.31 11.56 -5.54
N ASN A 365 -1.45 12.24 -5.66
CA ASN A 365 -2.75 11.79 -5.12
C ASN A 365 -3.87 11.72 -6.18
N TYR A 366 -3.52 11.73 -7.46
CA TYR A 366 -4.51 11.59 -8.54
C TYR A 366 -5.13 10.19 -8.56
N THR A 367 -6.38 10.12 -8.97
CA THR A 367 -7.13 8.86 -9.03
C THR A 367 -8.00 8.76 -10.27
N TYR A 368 -8.45 7.55 -10.56
CA TYR A 368 -9.41 7.28 -11.62
C TYR A 368 -10.40 6.22 -11.17
N SER A 369 -11.52 6.09 -11.88
CA SER A 369 -12.46 4.98 -11.70
C SER A 369 -13.10 4.56 -13.01
N VAL A 370 -13.39 3.28 -13.14
CA VAL A 370 -14.14 2.68 -14.25
C VAL A 370 -15.35 1.99 -13.63
N LYS A 371 -16.56 2.51 -13.86
CA LYS A 371 -17.80 2.05 -13.21
C LYS A 371 -18.87 1.69 -14.21
#